data_AF-A0A6B3EKD8-F1
#
_entry.id   AF-A0A6B3EKD8-F1
#
_cell.length_a   1.000
_cell.length_b   1.000
_cell.length_c   1.000
_cell.angle_alpha   90.00
_cell.angle_beta   90.00
_cell.angle_gamma   90.00
#
_symmetry.space_group_name_H-M   'P 1'
#
loop_
_entity.id
_entity.type
_entity.pdbx_description
1 polymer ?
#
loop_
_entity_poly.entity_id
_entity_poly.type
_entity_poly.pdbx_seq_one_letter_code
_entity_poly.pdbx_strand_id
1 'polypeptide(L)'
;RSERGNFPVYKAKLRQWNMRITAYADRLIDDLDGLDWPEAIKLQQRNWIGRSEGARVDFPVTTATGETRDITVFTTRQDTLFGATYMVLAPEHELVETITPASWPEGTHEAWTGGHATPTDAVAAYRAQAAAKSDVERQAEAKDKTGVFTGAFATNPVSGERVPVFIADYVLMGYGTGAIMAVPAHDSRDFAFARAFELPLRCVVAPTDGRGEDPATWDDAFSSYEAKLVNSANEHISLDGLGVTEAKARITPWLTARGVGESTINYRLRDWLFSRQRYWGEPFPIVYDEDGIAHALPESMLPLELPEIEDYSPRTFEPDDATAQPETPLSRNEDWVNVTLDLGDGPRTYRRETNTMP
;
A
#
# COMPACT_ATOMS: atom_id res chain seq x y z
N ARG A 1 -19.99 6.86 5.27
CA ARG A 1 -20.81 8.10 5.28
C ARG A 1 -20.15 9.15 6.17
N SER A 2 -20.44 10.44 5.98
CA SER A 2 -19.83 11.53 6.74
C SER A 2 -20.33 11.54 8.18
N GLU A 3 -19.43 11.78 9.14
CA GLU A 3 -19.76 11.91 10.58
C GLU A 3 -20.76 13.06 10.81
N ARG A 4 -20.60 14.16 10.07
CA ARG A 4 -21.52 15.31 10.06
C ARG A 4 -22.38 15.27 8.79
N GLY A 5 -23.69 15.19 8.95
CA GLY A 5 -24.67 15.28 7.86
C GLY A 5 -25.06 13.96 7.18
N ASN A 6 -24.41 12.84 7.51
CA ASN A 6 -24.76 11.49 7.01
C ASN A 6 -24.79 11.36 5.47
N PHE A 7 -23.91 12.09 4.79
CA PHE A 7 -23.78 12.03 3.33
C PHE A 7 -22.92 10.83 2.90
N PRO A 8 -23.10 10.28 1.69
CA PRO A 8 -22.12 9.38 1.09
C PRO A 8 -20.70 9.98 1.08
N VAL A 9 -19.68 9.16 1.22
CA VAL A 9 -18.27 9.59 1.17
C VAL A 9 -17.61 8.81 0.06
N TYR A 10 -16.94 9.53 -0.84
CA TYR A 10 -16.27 8.97 -2.01
C TYR A 10 -14.76 9.15 -1.88
N LYS A 11 -14.00 8.17 -2.40
CA LYS A 11 -12.56 8.34 -2.60
C LYS A 11 -12.35 9.18 -3.87
N ALA A 12 -11.70 10.33 -3.73
CA ALA A 12 -11.33 11.19 -4.86
C ALA A 12 -9.80 11.25 -4.99
N LYS A 13 -9.30 11.17 -6.23
CA LYS A 13 -7.88 11.37 -6.53
C LYS A 13 -7.61 12.87 -6.59
N LEU A 14 -7.05 13.42 -5.51
CA LEU A 14 -6.72 14.85 -5.41
C LEU A 14 -5.21 15.05 -5.37
N ARG A 15 -4.71 16.08 -6.06
CA ARG A 15 -3.34 16.56 -5.92
C ARG A 15 -3.25 17.37 -4.62
N GLN A 16 -2.42 16.94 -3.68
CA GLN A 16 -2.29 17.57 -2.36
C GLN A 16 -0.84 17.69 -1.91
N TRP A 17 -0.57 18.69 -1.07
CA TRP A 17 0.71 18.91 -0.40
C TRP A 17 0.87 17.95 0.76
N ASN A 18 2.01 17.26 0.79
CA ASN A 18 2.42 16.40 1.87
C ASN A 18 3.73 16.90 2.45
N MET A 19 3.85 16.90 3.77
CA MET A 19 5.14 17.08 4.44
C MET A 19 5.83 15.72 4.54
N ARG A 20 7.06 15.64 4.04
CA ARG A 20 7.87 14.42 4.00
C ARG A 20 8.44 14.03 5.37
N ILE A 21 7.57 13.84 6.36
CA ILE A 21 7.94 13.46 7.74
C ILE A 21 8.63 12.09 7.78
N THR A 22 8.34 11.21 6.82
CA THR A 22 8.98 9.88 6.72
C THR A 22 10.48 9.96 6.50
N ALA A 23 11.00 11.06 5.95
CA ALA A 23 12.45 11.29 5.84
C ALA A 23 13.15 11.39 7.21
N TYR A 24 12.38 11.60 8.28
CA TYR A 24 12.85 11.68 9.66
C TYR A 24 12.43 10.47 10.51
N ALA A 25 11.88 9.40 9.91
CA ALA A 25 11.27 8.30 10.66
C ALA A 25 12.24 7.58 11.60
N ASP A 26 13.49 7.30 11.18
CA ASP A 26 14.53 6.71 12.05
C ASP A 26 14.80 7.62 13.25
N ARG A 27 15.02 8.92 13.02
CA ARG A 27 15.26 9.88 14.11
C ARG A 27 14.06 9.98 15.06
N LEU A 28 12.85 10.05 14.51
CA LEU A 28 11.62 10.17 15.30
C LEU A 28 11.40 8.97 16.23
N ILE A 29 11.88 7.77 15.87
CA ILE A 29 11.74 6.58 16.70
C ILE A 29 12.93 6.39 17.65
N ASP A 30 14.16 6.60 17.17
CA ASP A 30 15.39 6.42 17.95
C ASP A 30 15.50 7.47 19.07
N ASP A 31 15.14 8.72 18.77
CA ASP A 31 15.25 9.82 19.73
C ASP A 31 14.22 9.69 20.89
N LEU A 32 13.24 8.77 20.81
CA LEU A 32 12.28 8.50 21.90
C LEU A 32 12.97 7.93 23.15
N ASP A 33 14.08 7.22 22.99
CA ASP A 33 14.79 6.56 24.10
C ASP A 33 15.33 7.57 25.11
N GLY A 34 15.79 8.73 24.63
CA GLY A 34 16.34 9.81 25.47
C GLY A 34 15.29 10.73 26.11
N LEU A 35 14.01 10.59 25.78
CA LEU A 35 12.95 11.47 26.31
C LEU A 35 12.51 11.05 27.72
N ASP A 36 12.34 12.03 28.61
CA ASP A 36 11.68 11.84 29.91
C ASP A 36 10.15 11.90 29.75
N TRP A 37 9.60 10.95 28.98
CA TRP A 37 8.17 10.82 28.68
C TRP A 37 7.61 9.52 29.25
N PRO A 38 6.30 9.45 29.54
CA PRO A 38 5.67 8.19 29.94
C PRO A 38 5.87 7.09 28.90
N GLU A 39 6.27 5.88 29.33
CA GLU A 39 6.53 4.75 28.42
C GLU A 39 5.33 4.37 27.55
N ALA A 40 4.10 4.56 28.07
CA ALA A 40 2.89 4.35 27.28
C ALA A 40 2.82 5.27 26.04
N ILE A 41 3.28 6.52 26.15
CA ILE A 41 3.31 7.48 25.04
C ILE A 41 4.43 7.11 24.06
N LYS A 42 5.62 6.76 24.54
CA LYS A 42 6.71 6.30 23.67
C LYS A 42 6.29 5.04 22.91
N LEU A 43 5.64 4.09 23.56
CA LEU A 43 5.14 2.88 22.93
C LEU A 43 4.08 3.18 21.86
N GLN A 44 3.15 4.12 22.12
CA GLN A 44 2.20 4.57 21.11
C GLN A 44 2.90 5.17 19.89
N GLN A 45 3.92 6.01 20.09
CA GLN A 45 4.72 6.60 19.01
C GLN A 45 5.50 5.54 18.23
N ARG A 46 6.21 4.62 18.91
CA ARG A 46 6.93 3.50 18.26
C ARG A 46 5.99 2.65 17.42
N ASN A 47 4.82 2.31 17.96
CA ASN A 47 3.79 1.58 17.22
C ASN A 47 3.28 2.40 16.03
N TRP A 48 2.98 3.69 16.21
CA TRP A 48 2.53 4.59 15.15
C TRP A 48 3.54 4.69 14.00
N ILE A 49 4.80 4.95 14.33
CA ILE A 49 5.90 5.02 13.35
C ILE A 49 6.09 3.66 12.67
N GLY A 50 6.09 2.58 13.46
CA GLY A 50 6.07 1.21 12.98
C GLY A 50 7.25 0.87 12.08
N ARG A 51 8.48 1.07 12.55
CA ARG A 51 9.71 0.67 11.85
C ARG A 51 9.78 -0.85 11.74
N SER A 52 10.04 -1.35 10.54
CA SER A 52 10.16 -2.78 10.26
C SER A 52 11.32 -3.01 9.31
N GLU A 53 12.26 -3.85 9.70
CA GLU A 53 13.37 -4.30 8.86
C GLU A 53 12.94 -5.57 8.11
N GLY A 54 13.18 -5.59 6.80
CA GLY A 54 12.74 -6.68 5.94
C GLY A 54 13.46 -6.69 4.61
N ALA A 55 12.80 -7.24 3.60
CA ALA A 55 13.29 -7.25 2.23
C ALA A 55 12.20 -6.83 1.25
N ARG A 56 12.60 -6.14 0.20
CA ARG A 56 11.85 -6.08 -1.06
C ARG A 56 12.23 -7.29 -1.88
N VAL A 57 11.24 -7.93 -2.47
CA VAL A 57 11.43 -9.13 -3.28
C VAL A 57 10.61 -9.00 -4.54
N ASP A 58 11.25 -9.25 -5.67
CA ASP A 58 10.65 -9.15 -6.99
C ASP A 58 10.19 -10.53 -7.45
N PHE A 59 8.89 -10.64 -7.76
CA PHE A 59 8.29 -11.84 -8.32
C PHE A 59 7.98 -11.58 -9.81
N PRO A 60 8.74 -12.18 -10.73
CA PRO A 60 8.51 -11.98 -12.16
C PRO A 60 7.12 -12.48 -12.57
N VAL A 61 6.38 -11.67 -13.30
CA VAL A 61 5.06 -11.97 -13.86
C VAL A 61 5.05 -11.66 -15.35
N THR A 62 4.47 -12.58 -16.13
CA THR A 62 4.24 -12.35 -17.56
C THR A 62 2.94 -11.59 -17.73
N THR A 63 2.98 -10.46 -18.43
CA THR A 63 1.81 -9.64 -18.75
C THR A 63 0.92 -10.31 -19.80
N ALA A 64 -0.30 -9.81 -19.98
CA ALA A 64 -1.19 -10.27 -21.04
C ALA A 64 -0.60 -10.06 -22.46
N THR A 65 0.36 -9.14 -22.61
CA THR A 65 1.08 -8.88 -23.86
C THR A 65 2.34 -9.72 -24.05
N GLY A 66 2.72 -10.54 -23.07
CA GLY A 66 3.92 -11.37 -23.10
C GLY A 66 5.21 -10.67 -22.61
N GLU A 67 5.11 -9.44 -22.11
CA GLU A 67 6.22 -8.74 -21.45
C GLU A 67 6.45 -9.34 -20.06
N THR A 68 7.68 -9.31 -19.55
CA THR A 68 7.95 -9.63 -18.15
C THR A 68 8.01 -8.35 -17.33
N ARG A 69 7.24 -8.31 -16.25
CA ARG A 69 7.24 -7.26 -15.21
C ARG A 69 7.51 -7.91 -13.87
N ASP A 70 7.81 -7.11 -12.85
CA ASP A 70 8.02 -7.60 -11.50
C ASP A 70 6.90 -7.12 -10.57
N ILE A 71 6.33 -8.05 -9.79
CA ILE A 71 5.50 -7.73 -8.64
C ILE A 71 6.44 -7.64 -7.44
N THR A 72 6.83 -6.41 -7.08
CA THR A 72 7.65 -6.17 -5.90
C THR A 72 6.78 -6.24 -4.64
N VAL A 73 7.20 -7.02 -3.65
CA VAL A 73 6.56 -7.11 -2.33
C VAL A 73 7.51 -6.65 -1.24
N PHE A 74 6.97 -6.16 -0.12
CA PHE A 74 7.75 -5.99 1.11
C PHE A 74 7.38 -7.08 2.12
N THR A 75 8.37 -7.72 2.72
CA THR A 75 8.16 -8.71 3.77
C THR A 75 9.19 -8.57 4.89
N THR A 76 8.73 -8.74 6.13
CA THR A 76 9.61 -8.91 7.31
C THR A 76 9.94 -10.37 7.57
N ARG A 77 9.39 -11.31 6.78
CA ARG A 77 9.55 -12.76 6.89
C ARG A 77 10.18 -13.33 5.62
N GLN A 78 11.27 -12.72 5.15
CA GLN A 78 12.00 -13.22 3.98
C GLN A 78 12.56 -14.64 4.20
N ASP A 79 12.70 -15.09 5.45
CA ASP A 79 13.01 -16.47 5.81
C ASP A 79 11.99 -17.49 5.27
N THR A 80 10.73 -17.08 5.05
CA THR A 80 9.65 -17.98 4.63
C THR A 80 9.32 -17.90 3.14
N LEU A 81 10.20 -17.31 2.31
CA LEU A 81 9.98 -17.14 0.88
C LEU A 81 9.66 -18.44 0.13
N PHE A 82 10.26 -19.57 0.53
CA PHE A 82 10.00 -20.89 -0.06
C PHE A 82 8.56 -21.38 0.17
N GLY A 83 7.87 -20.84 1.19
CA GLY A 83 6.49 -21.15 1.53
C GLY A 83 5.48 -20.18 0.91
N ALA A 84 5.92 -19.23 0.08
CA ALA A 84 5.01 -18.33 -0.62
C ALA A 84 4.32 -19.08 -1.77
N THR A 85 3.00 -19.31 -1.63
CA THR A 85 2.22 -20.16 -2.56
C THR A 85 1.22 -19.39 -3.42
N TYR A 86 0.97 -18.12 -3.11
CA TYR A 86 0.21 -17.19 -3.95
C TYR A 86 0.63 -15.75 -3.65
N MET A 87 0.22 -14.83 -4.51
CA MET A 87 0.40 -13.40 -4.31
C MET A 87 -0.93 -12.69 -4.26
N VAL A 88 -0.96 -11.55 -3.58
CA VAL A 88 -2.15 -10.69 -3.53
C VAL A 88 -1.75 -9.25 -3.78
N LEU A 89 -2.40 -8.62 -4.75
CA LEU A 89 -2.30 -7.18 -4.97
C LEU A 89 -3.52 -6.46 -4.40
N ALA A 90 -3.33 -5.19 -4.06
CA ALA A 90 -4.44 -4.29 -3.87
C ALA A 90 -5.26 -4.21 -5.17
N PRO A 91 -6.61 -4.11 -5.11
CA PRO A 91 -7.44 -3.96 -6.30
C PRO A 91 -7.05 -2.76 -7.17
N GLU A 92 -6.51 -1.70 -6.56
CA GLU A 92 -6.08 -0.48 -7.25
C GLU A 92 -4.67 -0.56 -7.85
N HIS A 93 -3.96 -1.68 -7.70
CA HIS A 93 -2.57 -1.81 -8.14
C HIS A 93 -2.45 -1.73 -9.68
N GLU A 94 -1.46 -0.97 -10.16
CA GLU A 94 -1.28 -0.63 -11.58
C GLU A 94 -1.09 -1.87 -12.47
N LEU A 95 -0.35 -2.87 -11.99
CA LEU A 95 -0.11 -4.11 -12.72
C LEU A 95 -1.37 -4.93 -12.98
N VAL A 96 -2.44 -4.78 -12.18
CA VAL A 96 -3.66 -5.61 -12.30
C VAL A 96 -4.20 -5.56 -13.73
N GLU A 97 -4.31 -4.37 -14.31
CA GLU A 97 -4.83 -4.21 -15.68
C GLU A 97 -3.90 -4.83 -16.73
N THR A 98 -2.59 -4.82 -16.49
CA THR A 98 -1.58 -5.28 -17.47
C THR A 98 -1.38 -6.80 -17.44
N ILE A 99 -1.60 -7.44 -16.28
CA ILE A 99 -1.40 -8.88 -16.10
C ILE A 99 -2.66 -9.70 -16.37
N THR A 100 -3.85 -9.11 -16.27
CA THR A 100 -5.12 -9.82 -16.44
C THR A 100 -5.32 -10.24 -17.91
N PRO A 101 -5.37 -11.55 -18.21
CA PRO A 101 -5.60 -12.04 -19.56
C PRO A 101 -7.09 -12.01 -19.94
N ALA A 102 -7.37 -12.12 -21.25
CA ALA A 102 -8.74 -12.08 -21.76
C ALA A 102 -9.60 -13.31 -21.38
N SER A 103 -8.97 -14.44 -21.05
CA SER A 103 -9.65 -15.69 -20.71
C SER A 103 -8.95 -16.38 -19.54
N TRP A 104 -9.71 -17.13 -18.74
CA TRP A 104 -9.15 -17.94 -17.67
C TRP A 104 -8.11 -18.93 -18.21
N PRO A 105 -6.94 -19.05 -17.56
CA PRO A 105 -6.01 -20.14 -17.84
C PRO A 105 -6.66 -21.51 -17.65
N GLU A 106 -6.19 -22.51 -18.41
CA GLU A 106 -6.61 -23.90 -18.21
C GLU A 106 -6.30 -24.36 -16.78
N GLY A 107 -7.24 -25.08 -16.16
CA GLY A 107 -7.12 -25.55 -14.78
C GLY A 107 -7.44 -24.49 -13.71
N THR A 108 -7.99 -23.32 -14.08
CA THR A 108 -8.48 -22.34 -13.10
C THR A 108 -9.59 -22.97 -12.23
N HIS A 109 -9.41 -22.90 -10.91
CA HIS A 109 -10.41 -23.39 -9.96
C HIS A 109 -11.64 -22.47 -9.95
N GLU A 110 -12.84 -23.04 -9.87
CA GLU A 110 -14.10 -22.28 -9.88
C GLU A 110 -14.15 -21.27 -8.71
N ALA A 111 -13.70 -21.68 -7.52
CA ALA A 111 -13.61 -20.84 -6.33
C ALA A 111 -12.78 -19.56 -6.52
N TRP A 112 -11.89 -19.52 -7.51
CA TRP A 112 -11.00 -18.38 -7.77
C TRP A 112 -11.64 -17.30 -8.64
N THR A 113 -12.70 -17.64 -9.38
CA THR A 113 -13.27 -16.80 -10.44
C THR A 113 -14.28 -15.78 -9.95
N GLY A 114 -14.77 -15.93 -8.72
CA GLY A 114 -15.92 -15.17 -8.22
C GLY A 114 -17.22 -15.45 -9.00
N GLY A 115 -17.29 -16.54 -9.77
CA GLY A 115 -18.45 -16.89 -10.60
C GLY A 115 -18.53 -16.17 -11.95
N HIS A 116 -17.45 -15.51 -12.37
CA HIS A 116 -17.42 -14.73 -13.62
C HIS A 116 -16.83 -15.53 -14.80
N ALA A 117 -17.34 -15.26 -16.00
CA ALA A 117 -16.92 -15.94 -17.22
C ALA A 117 -15.50 -15.58 -17.68
N THR A 118 -15.02 -14.37 -17.35
CA THR A 118 -13.68 -13.89 -17.71
C THR A 118 -12.95 -13.28 -16.52
N PRO A 119 -11.60 -13.31 -16.52
CA PRO A 119 -10.78 -12.63 -15.51
C PRO A 119 -11.08 -11.13 -15.44
N THR A 120 -11.25 -10.47 -16.59
CA THR A 120 -11.52 -9.04 -16.69
C THR A 120 -12.83 -8.66 -16.00
N ASP A 121 -13.90 -9.42 -16.22
CA ASP A 121 -15.19 -9.15 -15.57
C ASP A 121 -15.11 -9.35 -14.06
N ALA A 122 -14.42 -10.40 -13.63
CA ALA A 122 -14.22 -10.71 -12.21
C ALA A 122 -13.44 -9.60 -11.49
N VAL A 123 -12.33 -9.17 -12.10
CA VAL A 123 -11.48 -8.10 -11.59
C VAL A 123 -12.24 -6.77 -11.55
N ALA A 124 -12.98 -6.43 -12.61
CA ALA A 124 -13.76 -5.20 -12.67
C ALA A 124 -14.85 -5.16 -11.59
N ALA A 125 -15.60 -6.26 -11.43
CA ALA A 125 -16.63 -6.38 -10.40
C ALA A 125 -16.05 -6.26 -8.99
N TYR A 126 -14.93 -6.95 -8.72
CA TYR A 126 -14.27 -6.90 -7.42
C TYR A 126 -13.68 -5.51 -7.12
N ARG A 127 -13.09 -4.83 -8.12
CA ARG A 127 -12.62 -3.44 -7.97
C ARG A 127 -13.77 -2.49 -7.63
N ALA A 128 -14.93 -2.63 -8.27
CA ALA A 128 -16.10 -1.83 -7.97
C ALA A 128 -16.60 -2.06 -6.53
N GLN A 129 -16.62 -3.32 -6.08
CA GLN A 129 -16.97 -3.66 -4.69
C GLN A 129 -15.97 -3.06 -3.70
N ALA A 130 -14.67 -3.19 -3.96
CA ALA A 130 -13.61 -2.68 -3.07
C ALA A 130 -13.59 -1.14 -3.02
N ALA A 131 -13.90 -0.46 -4.13
CA ALA A 131 -13.97 1.00 -4.21
C ALA A 131 -15.13 1.58 -3.40
N ALA A 132 -16.20 0.82 -3.18
CA ALA A 132 -17.33 1.21 -2.34
C ALA A 132 -17.02 1.18 -0.83
N LYS A 133 -15.87 0.63 -0.43
CA LYS A 133 -15.43 0.52 0.96
C LYS A 133 -14.27 1.47 1.28
N SER A 134 -14.31 2.04 2.47
CA SER A 134 -13.18 2.77 3.06
C SER A 134 -12.05 1.81 3.47
N ASP A 135 -10.84 2.33 3.63
CA ASP A 135 -9.69 1.51 4.08
C ASP A 135 -9.92 0.91 5.47
N VAL A 136 -10.64 1.63 6.34
CA VAL A 136 -11.00 1.15 7.69
C VAL A 136 -12.00 0.00 7.60
N GLU A 137 -13.04 0.13 6.75
CA GLU A 137 -14.00 -0.95 6.51
C GLU A 137 -13.30 -2.19 5.92
N ARG A 138 -12.41 -2.01 4.94
CA ARG A 138 -11.61 -3.12 4.36
C ARG A 138 -10.76 -3.85 5.41
N GLN A 139 -10.17 -3.13 6.36
CA GLN A 139 -9.41 -3.75 7.46
C GLN A 139 -10.31 -4.45 8.48
N ALA A 140 -11.49 -3.88 8.79
CA ALA A 140 -12.42 -4.43 9.76
C ALA A 140 -13.20 -5.66 9.22
N GLU A 141 -13.55 -5.63 7.94
CA GLU A 141 -14.27 -6.68 7.21
C GLU A 141 -13.36 -7.79 6.67
N ALA A 142 -12.04 -7.71 6.88
CA ALA A 142 -11.09 -8.76 6.52
C ALA A 142 -11.36 -10.14 7.17
N LYS A 143 -12.46 -10.26 7.92
CA LYS A 143 -13.03 -11.52 8.42
C LYS A 143 -13.66 -12.35 7.29
N ASP A 144 -14.34 -11.72 6.34
CA ASP A 144 -14.84 -12.38 5.13
C ASP A 144 -13.70 -12.41 4.11
N LYS A 145 -13.10 -13.58 3.90
CA LYS A 145 -11.95 -13.77 2.99
C LYS A 145 -12.43 -13.70 1.54
N THR A 146 -12.59 -12.48 1.05
CA THR A 146 -12.94 -12.23 -0.35
C THR A 146 -11.70 -11.96 -1.18
N GLY A 147 -11.73 -12.32 -2.46
CA GLY A 147 -10.66 -12.11 -3.40
C GLY A 147 -10.99 -12.76 -4.73
N VAL A 148 -10.27 -12.34 -5.78
CA VAL A 148 -10.46 -12.86 -7.14
C VAL A 148 -9.10 -13.10 -7.78
N PHE A 149 -8.96 -14.24 -8.45
CA PHE A 149 -7.77 -14.55 -9.23
C PHE A 149 -7.69 -13.66 -10.47
N THR A 150 -6.52 -13.12 -10.75
CA THR A 150 -6.32 -12.20 -11.88
C THR A 150 -6.21 -12.92 -13.22
N GLY A 151 -6.07 -14.25 -13.23
CA GLY A 151 -5.68 -15.02 -14.42
C GLY A 151 -4.16 -15.10 -14.64
N ALA A 152 -3.37 -14.35 -13.85
CA ALA A 152 -1.92 -14.31 -13.99
C ALA A 152 -1.21 -15.16 -12.93
N PHE A 153 -0.03 -15.68 -13.29
CA PHE A 153 0.86 -16.35 -12.35
C PHE A 153 2.19 -15.60 -12.31
N ALA A 154 2.69 -15.37 -11.11
CA ALA A 154 4.05 -14.90 -10.89
C ALA A 154 4.97 -16.08 -10.61
N THR A 155 6.28 -15.86 -10.70
CA THR A 155 7.30 -16.87 -10.39
C THR A 155 7.90 -16.55 -9.03
N ASN A 156 7.88 -17.52 -8.12
CA ASN A 156 8.58 -17.39 -6.85
C ASN A 156 10.10 -17.43 -7.10
N PRO A 157 10.86 -16.36 -6.77
CA PRO A 157 12.27 -16.27 -7.16
C PRO A 157 13.19 -17.25 -6.42
N VAL A 158 12.74 -17.83 -5.29
CA VAL A 158 13.54 -18.82 -4.54
C VAL A 158 13.19 -20.26 -4.91
N SER A 159 11.91 -20.58 -5.16
CA SER A 159 11.51 -21.95 -5.51
C SER A 159 11.42 -22.20 -7.01
N GLY A 160 11.28 -21.16 -7.82
CA GLY A 160 11.01 -21.24 -9.26
C GLY A 160 9.58 -21.65 -9.59
N GLU A 161 8.71 -21.86 -8.59
CA GLU A 161 7.33 -22.29 -8.81
C GLU A 161 6.44 -21.13 -9.27
N ARG A 162 5.45 -21.47 -10.10
CA ARG A 162 4.41 -20.53 -10.51
C ARG A 162 3.37 -20.42 -9.40
N VAL A 163 3.11 -19.20 -8.96
CA VAL A 163 2.16 -18.88 -7.89
C VAL A 163 1.02 -18.02 -8.45
N PRO A 164 -0.26 -18.36 -8.20
CA PRO A 164 -1.38 -17.58 -8.70
C PRO A 164 -1.41 -16.19 -8.06
N VAL A 165 -1.83 -15.20 -8.84
CA VAL A 165 -1.89 -13.80 -8.43
C VAL A 165 -3.35 -13.40 -8.24
N PHE A 166 -3.72 -13.01 -7.02
CA PHE A 166 -5.06 -12.57 -6.65
C PHE A 166 -5.11 -11.05 -6.43
N ILE A 167 -6.31 -10.49 -6.47
CA ILE A 167 -6.62 -9.21 -5.84
C ILE A 167 -7.50 -9.45 -4.61
N ALA A 168 -7.23 -8.72 -3.53
CA ALA A 168 -8.08 -8.76 -2.33
C ALA A 168 -8.07 -7.42 -1.59
N ASP A 169 -9.21 -7.06 -1.02
CA ASP A 169 -9.42 -5.75 -0.40
C ASP A 169 -8.63 -5.57 0.92
N TYR A 170 -8.16 -6.63 1.56
CA TYR A 170 -7.29 -6.50 2.74
C TYR A 170 -5.86 -6.02 2.42
N VAL A 171 -5.44 -6.04 1.15
CA VAL A 171 -4.16 -5.47 0.69
C VAL A 171 -4.40 -4.02 0.21
N LEU A 172 -3.61 -3.07 0.71
CA LEU A 172 -3.83 -1.63 0.49
C LEU A 172 -2.66 -1.01 -0.28
N MET A 173 -2.94 -0.22 -1.32
CA MET A 173 -1.90 0.50 -2.09
C MET A 173 -1.04 1.43 -1.25
N GLY A 174 -1.60 2.04 -0.21
CA GLY A 174 -0.85 2.94 0.68
C GLY A 174 0.03 2.23 1.71
N TYR A 175 0.18 0.91 1.65
CA TYR A 175 1.00 0.14 2.59
C TYR A 175 1.98 -0.77 1.84
N GLY A 176 3.27 -0.62 2.15
CA GLY A 176 4.33 -1.33 1.44
C GLY A 176 4.34 -0.97 -0.05
N THR A 177 4.28 -1.97 -0.91
CA THR A 177 4.24 -1.82 -2.36
C THR A 177 2.82 -1.95 -2.95
N GLY A 178 1.80 -2.11 -2.10
CA GLY A 178 0.47 -2.47 -2.57
C GLY A 178 0.33 -3.93 -3.03
N ALA A 179 1.34 -4.77 -2.76
CA ALA A 179 1.33 -6.20 -3.03
C ALA A 179 2.01 -6.97 -1.88
N ILE A 180 1.57 -8.22 -1.67
CA ILE A 180 2.16 -9.14 -0.70
C ILE A 180 2.42 -10.50 -1.34
N MET A 181 3.45 -11.19 -0.83
CA MET A 181 3.56 -12.63 -0.95
C MET A 181 2.79 -13.25 0.20
N ALA A 182 1.99 -14.29 -0.07
CA ALA A 182 1.24 -14.97 0.96
C ALA A 182 1.91 -16.29 1.33
N VAL A 183 2.11 -16.51 2.63
CA VAL A 183 2.78 -17.70 3.19
C VAL A 183 1.82 -18.39 4.16
N PRO A 184 0.86 -19.18 3.65
CA PRO A 184 -0.30 -19.62 4.43
C PRO A 184 0.04 -20.37 5.70
N ALA A 185 1.06 -21.22 5.65
CA ALA A 185 1.46 -21.97 6.84
C ALA A 185 1.94 -21.07 7.99
N HIS A 186 2.31 -19.81 7.74
CA HIS A 186 3.01 -18.97 8.72
C HIS A 186 2.41 -17.57 8.94
N ASP A 187 1.27 -17.26 8.34
CA ASP A 187 0.42 -16.08 8.64
C ASP A 187 -1.06 -16.52 8.66
N SER A 188 -1.76 -16.27 9.77
CA SER A 188 -3.15 -16.72 9.96
C SER A 188 -4.13 -16.11 8.94
N ARG A 189 -3.87 -14.91 8.42
CA ARG A 189 -4.72 -14.29 7.40
C ARG A 189 -4.54 -15.01 6.06
N ASP A 190 -3.29 -15.31 5.72
CA ASP A 190 -2.92 -16.04 4.52
C ASP A 190 -3.44 -17.49 4.60
N PHE A 191 -3.39 -18.10 5.79
CA PHE A 191 -3.94 -19.43 6.07
C PHE A 191 -5.44 -19.48 5.78
N ALA A 192 -6.20 -18.58 6.38
CA ALA A 192 -7.64 -18.53 6.22
C ALA A 192 -8.05 -18.24 4.76
N PHE A 193 -7.32 -17.37 4.07
CA PHE A 193 -7.55 -17.14 2.64
C PHE A 193 -7.19 -18.38 1.81
N ALA A 194 -6.06 -19.03 2.07
CA ALA A 194 -5.68 -20.26 1.38
C ALA A 194 -6.69 -21.38 1.58
N ARG A 195 -7.26 -21.52 2.79
CA ARG A 195 -8.34 -22.48 3.07
C ARG A 195 -9.61 -22.16 2.29
N ALA A 196 -10.01 -20.89 2.23
CA ALA A 196 -11.21 -20.45 1.51
C ALA A 196 -11.10 -20.65 -0.02
N PHE A 197 -9.89 -20.50 -0.57
CA PHE A 197 -9.63 -20.62 -2.01
C PHE A 197 -8.92 -21.93 -2.39
N GLU A 198 -8.83 -22.90 -1.48
CA GLU A 198 -8.17 -24.20 -1.75
C GLU A 198 -6.73 -24.08 -2.29
N LEU A 199 -5.99 -23.06 -1.84
CA LEU A 199 -4.63 -22.78 -2.29
C LEU A 199 -3.62 -23.67 -1.56
N PRO A 200 -2.45 -23.95 -2.17
CA PRO A 200 -1.43 -24.77 -1.54
C PRO A 200 -0.94 -24.18 -0.22
N LEU A 201 -0.71 -25.05 0.77
CA LEU A 201 -0.05 -24.70 2.02
C LEU A 201 1.28 -25.45 2.10
N ARG A 202 2.37 -24.72 2.35
CA ARG A 202 3.71 -25.32 2.51
C ARG A 202 4.32 -24.92 3.85
N CYS A 203 4.63 -25.93 4.67
CA CYS A 203 5.39 -25.74 5.90
C CYS A 203 6.86 -25.47 5.56
N VAL A 204 7.34 -24.28 5.92
CA VAL A 204 8.76 -23.91 5.85
C VAL A 204 9.39 -23.55 7.19
N VAL A 205 8.59 -23.48 8.25
CA VAL A 205 9.03 -23.32 9.64
C VAL A 205 8.51 -24.50 10.44
N ALA A 206 9.41 -25.32 10.98
CA ALA A 206 9.08 -26.53 11.71
C ALA A 206 8.25 -26.19 12.96
N PRO A 207 7.06 -26.78 13.13
CA PRO A 207 6.26 -26.55 14.32
C PRO A 207 6.92 -27.05 15.60
N THR A 208 6.78 -26.28 16.67
CA THR A 208 7.36 -26.60 18.00
C THR A 208 6.30 -26.85 19.07
N ASP A 209 5.02 -26.88 18.70
CA ASP A 209 3.88 -27.06 19.59
C ASP A 209 3.29 -28.48 19.53
N GLY A 210 3.99 -29.41 18.87
CA GLY A 210 3.61 -30.81 18.76
C GLY A 210 2.70 -31.14 17.58
N ARG A 211 2.28 -30.14 16.77
CA ARG A 211 1.62 -30.43 15.48
C ARG A 211 2.62 -31.03 14.47
N GLY A 212 2.14 -31.86 13.55
CA GLY A 212 2.96 -32.38 12.46
C GLY A 212 3.30 -31.33 11.40
N GLU A 213 4.20 -31.64 10.47
CA GLU A 213 4.61 -30.69 9.41
C GLU A 213 3.63 -30.57 8.23
N ASP A 214 2.57 -31.40 8.17
CA ASP A 214 1.56 -31.33 7.12
C ASP A 214 0.51 -30.23 7.42
N PRO A 215 0.55 -29.07 6.73
CA PRO A 215 -0.35 -27.97 7.02
C PRO A 215 -1.80 -28.24 6.64
N ALA A 216 -2.07 -29.28 5.83
CA ALA A 216 -3.43 -29.66 5.50
C ALA A 216 -4.21 -30.10 6.74
N THR A 217 -3.51 -30.55 7.80
CA THR A 217 -4.09 -30.98 9.08
C THR A 217 -4.21 -29.87 10.13
N TRP A 218 -3.71 -28.67 9.85
CA TRP A 218 -3.67 -27.59 10.84
C TRP A 218 -5.01 -26.84 10.94
N ASP A 219 -5.33 -26.38 12.15
CA ASP A 219 -6.48 -25.50 12.40
C ASP A 219 -6.17 -24.03 12.07
N ASP A 220 -4.92 -23.60 12.24
CA ASP A 220 -4.42 -22.26 11.91
C ASP A 220 -2.92 -22.29 11.60
N ALA A 221 -2.38 -21.19 11.05
CA ALA A 221 -0.96 -21.00 10.80
C ALA A 221 -0.11 -21.23 12.06
N PHE A 222 1.13 -21.70 11.84
CA PHE A 222 2.16 -21.76 12.87
C PHE A 222 3.24 -20.73 12.58
N SER A 223 3.59 -19.89 13.55
CA SER A 223 4.66 -18.90 13.39
C SER A 223 5.47 -18.79 14.67
N SER A 224 6.78 -19.00 14.57
CA SER A 224 7.71 -18.86 15.69
C SER A 224 9.07 -18.38 15.18
N TYR A 225 9.66 -17.42 15.91
CA TYR A 225 11.01 -16.94 15.66
C TYR A 225 12.10 -17.85 16.24
N GLU A 226 11.71 -18.78 17.13
CA GLU A 226 12.62 -19.73 17.79
C GLU A 226 12.70 -21.08 17.06
N ALA A 227 11.78 -21.31 16.11
CA ALA A 227 11.73 -22.51 15.31
C ALA A 227 12.80 -22.55 14.22
N LYS A 228 13.00 -23.76 13.66
CA LYS A 228 13.94 -24.00 12.57
C LYS A 228 13.24 -24.02 11.22
N LEU A 229 13.95 -23.63 10.18
CA LEU A 229 13.45 -23.70 8.81
C LEU A 229 13.53 -25.14 8.28
N VAL A 230 12.55 -25.50 7.46
CA VAL A 230 12.43 -26.79 6.76
C VAL A 230 11.92 -26.55 5.34
N ASN A 231 12.05 -27.53 4.44
CA ASN A 231 11.55 -27.47 3.07
C ASN A 231 11.93 -26.17 2.32
N SER A 232 13.12 -25.63 2.61
CA SER A 232 13.57 -24.29 2.22
C SER A 232 14.94 -24.34 1.56
N ALA A 233 15.06 -25.14 0.51
CA ALA A 233 16.29 -25.33 -0.23
C ALA A 233 16.06 -25.36 -1.75
N ASN A 234 17.03 -24.84 -2.49
CA ASN A 234 17.20 -25.02 -3.93
C ASN A 234 18.66 -25.35 -4.24
N GLU A 235 19.03 -25.41 -5.53
CA GLU A 235 20.40 -25.74 -5.96
C GLU A 235 21.48 -24.78 -5.43
N HIS A 236 21.11 -23.55 -5.08
CA HIS A 236 22.04 -22.46 -4.82
C HIS A 236 22.03 -21.94 -3.38
N ILE A 237 20.97 -22.23 -2.62
CA ILE A 237 20.82 -21.83 -1.22
C ILE A 237 19.96 -22.83 -0.47
N SER A 238 20.33 -23.10 0.78
CA SER A 238 19.52 -23.86 1.72
C SER A 238 19.43 -23.10 3.04
N LEU A 239 18.20 -22.98 3.53
CA LEU A 239 17.85 -22.45 4.85
C LEU A 239 17.52 -23.56 5.84
N ASP A 240 17.42 -24.82 5.39
CA ASP A 240 17.02 -25.95 6.23
C ASP A 240 17.93 -26.09 7.46
N GLY A 241 17.28 -26.29 8.62
CA GLY A 241 17.94 -26.47 9.91
C GLY A 241 18.43 -25.18 10.60
N LEU A 242 18.40 -24.03 9.91
CA LEU A 242 18.74 -22.73 10.50
C LEU A 242 17.63 -22.21 11.41
N GLY A 243 17.98 -21.33 12.35
CA GLY A 243 17.00 -20.49 13.04
C GLY A 243 16.53 -19.31 12.17
N VAL A 244 15.40 -18.69 12.52
CA VAL A 244 14.79 -17.58 11.73
C VAL A 244 15.76 -16.42 11.49
N THR A 245 16.46 -15.94 12.51
CA THR A 245 17.42 -14.84 12.37
C THR A 245 18.56 -15.19 11.42
N GLU A 246 19.10 -16.40 11.52
CA GLU A 246 20.18 -16.89 10.64
C GLU A 246 19.69 -17.07 9.20
N ALA A 247 18.47 -17.58 9.01
CA ALA A 247 17.85 -17.74 7.71
C ALA A 247 17.62 -16.39 7.02
N LYS A 248 17.11 -15.38 7.73
CA LYS A 248 16.98 -14.01 7.22
C LYS A 248 18.33 -13.43 6.80
N ALA A 249 19.35 -13.56 7.66
CA ALA A 249 20.71 -13.09 7.36
C ALA A 249 21.36 -13.81 6.16
N ARG A 250 20.97 -15.06 5.89
CA ARG A 250 21.47 -15.85 4.75
C ARG A 250 20.74 -15.53 3.45
N ILE A 251 19.41 -15.43 3.47
CA ILE A 251 18.60 -15.25 2.26
C ILE A 251 18.71 -13.83 1.70
N THR A 252 18.83 -12.81 2.57
CA THR A 252 18.86 -11.41 2.13
C THR A 252 20.02 -11.09 1.18
N PRO A 253 21.29 -11.43 1.49
CA PRO A 253 22.40 -11.23 0.54
C PRO A 253 22.24 -12.04 -0.75
N TRP A 254 21.63 -13.23 -0.67
CA TRP A 254 21.39 -14.07 -1.84
C TRP A 254 20.39 -13.42 -2.80
N LEU A 255 19.30 -12.82 -2.28
CA LEU A 255 18.32 -12.09 -3.09
C LEU A 255 18.99 -10.93 -3.85
N THR A 256 19.84 -10.17 -3.16
CA THR A 256 20.59 -9.05 -3.76
C THR A 256 21.59 -9.52 -4.80
N ALA A 257 22.36 -10.58 -4.52
CA ALA A 257 23.30 -11.14 -5.49
C ALA A 257 22.61 -11.70 -6.75
N ARG A 258 21.35 -12.11 -6.62
CA ARG A 258 20.50 -12.58 -7.74
C ARG A 258 19.77 -11.47 -8.47
N GLY A 259 19.76 -10.25 -7.94
CA GLY A 259 19.01 -9.12 -8.51
C GLY A 259 17.49 -9.29 -8.44
N VAL A 260 17.00 -10.07 -7.47
CA VAL A 260 15.55 -10.37 -7.25
C VAL A 260 15.04 -9.81 -5.93
N GLY A 261 15.82 -8.96 -5.27
CA GLY A 261 15.42 -8.32 -4.03
C GLY A 261 16.56 -7.66 -3.28
N GLU A 262 16.21 -6.85 -2.28
CA GLU A 262 17.15 -6.08 -1.46
C GLU A 262 16.64 -5.95 -0.03
N SER A 263 17.56 -5.80 0.93
CA SER A 263 17.19 -5.39 2.29
C SER A 263 16.57 -4.00 2.27
N THR A 264 15.49 -3.81 3.00
CA THR A 264 14.91 -2.47 3.13
C THR A 264 14.30 -2.27 4.51
N ILE A 265 14.15 -1.01 4.89
CA ILE A 265 13.45 -0.59 6.10
C ILE A 265 12.14 0.04 5.65
N ASN A 266 11.04 -0.45 6.20
CA ASN A 266 9.71 0.09 5.93
C ASN A 266 9.13 0.70 7.20
N TYR A 267 8.26 1.69 7.00
CA TYR A 267 7.56 2.39 8.07
C TYR A 267 6.06 2.28 7.89
N ARG A 268 5.32 2.15 8.99
CA ARG A 268 3.87 2.35 8.98
C ARG A 268 3.51 3.83 8.86
N LEU A 269 4.39 4.72 9.33
CA LEU A 269 4.27 6.16 9.16
C LEU A 269 4.14 6.52 7.67
N ARG A 270 3.16 7.36 7.35
CA ARG A 270 3.00 7.97 6.04
C ARG A 270 3.41 9.44 6.09
N ASP A 271 3.68 10.01 4.92
CA ASP A 271 3.85 11.45 4.81
C ASP A 271 2.59 12.17 5.29
N TRP A 272 2.80 13.33 5.90
CA TRP A 272 1.71 14.06 6.54
C TRP A 272 0.98 14.90 5.50
N LEU A 273 -0.24 14.51 5.19
CA LEU A 273 -1.15 15.31 4.37
C LEU A 273 -1.42 16.68 5.00
N PHE A 274 -0.86 17.70 4.35
CA PHE A 274 -0.79 19.07 4.84
C PHE A 274 -1.75 20.01 4.10
N SER A 275 -2.48 19.55 3.08
CA SER A 275 -3.51 20.38 2.45
C SER A 275 -4.85 20.29 3.17
N ARG A 276 -5.55 21.43 3.29
CA ARG A 276 -6.96 21.53 3.65
C ARG A 276 -7.71 22.34 2.61
N GLN A 277 -8.87 21.83 2.19
CA GLN A 277 -9.80 22.53 1.29
C GLN A 277 -10.70 23.48 2.09
N ARG A 278 -10.10 24.29 2.98
CA ARG A 278 -10.81 25.15 3.93
C ARG A 278 -10.31 26.57 3.81
N TYR A 279 -11.17 27.53 4.15
CA TYR A 279 -10.79 28.94 4.19
C TYR A 279 -9.91 29.27 5.40
N TRP A 280 -10.29 28.82 6.60
CA TRP A 280 -9.65 29.23 7.84
C TRP A 280 -8.37 28.43 8.14
N GLY A 281 -7.26 28.84 7.52
CA GLY A 281 -5.91 28.32 7.73
C GLY A 281 -4.88 29.16 6.99
N GLU A 282 -3.59 28.93 7.22
CA GLU A 282 -2.54 29.69 6.54
C GLU A 282 -2.49 29.34 5.04
N PRO A 283 -2.47 30.35 4.14
CA PRO A 283 -2.24 30.11 2.72
C PRO A 283 -0.88 29.48 2.46
N PHE A 284 -0.81 28.50 1.56
CA PHE A 284 0.49 28.04 1.05
C PHE A 284 1.16 29.18 0.27
N PRO A 285 2.43 29.52 0.55
CA PRO A 285 3.18 30.52 -0.21
C PRO A 285 3.67 29.93 -1.54
N ILE A 286 2.75 29.35 -2.30
CA ILE A 286 2.98 28.69 -3.58
C ILE A 286 2.09 29.31 -4.64
N VAL A 287 2.66 29.51 -5.82
CA VAL A 287 1.93 29.90 -7.03
C VAL A 287 2.24 28.92 -8.16
N TYR A 288 1.32 28.79 -9.12
CA TYR A 288 1.46 27.94 -10.29
C TYR A 288 1.57 28.81 -11.54
N ASP A 289 2.49 28.49 -12.44
CA ASP A 289 2.56 29.14 -13.76
C ASP A 289 1.55 28.54 -14.76
N GLU A 290 1.60 29.01 -16.00
CA GLU A 290 0.71 28.59 -17.10
C GLU A 290 0.86 27.09 -17.44
N ASP A 291 2.03 26.50 -17.21
CA ASP A 291 2.30 25.08 -17.40
C ASP A 291 1.89 24.24 -16.17
N GLY A 292 1.41 24.88 -15.11
CA GLY A 292 0.99 24.25 -13.87
C GLY A 292 2.14 23.82 -12.95
N ILE A 293 3.36 24.35 -13.17
CA ILE A 293 4.54 24.12 -12.34
C ILE A 293 4.45 24.99 -11.09
N ALA A 294 4.75 24.41 -9.93
CA ALA A 294 4.70 25.09 -8.64
C ALA A 294 5.98 25.91 -8.37
N HIS A 295 5.81 27.15 -7.92
CA HIS A 295 6.87 28.08 -7.53
C HIS A 295 6.61 28.58 -6.11
N ALA A 296 7.65 28.58 -5.27
CA ALA A 296 7.56 29.17 -3.94
C ALA A 296 7.69 30.70 -4.01
N LEU A 297 6.91 31.41 -3.21
CA LEU A 297 7.09 32.84 -3.02
C LEU A 297 8.40 33.11 -2.27
N PRO A 298 9.16 34.15 -2.66
CA PRO A 298 10.36 34.55 -1.94
C PRO A 298 9.98 35.08 -0.55
N GLU A 299 10.92 34.97 0.41
CA GLU A 299 10.72 35.39 1.80
C GLU A 299 10.28 36.87 1.92
N SER A 300 10.75 37.72 1.02
CA SER A 300 10.37 39.14 0.95
C SER A 300 8.89 39.39 0.62
N MET A 301 8.17 38.39 0.12
CA MET A 301 6.73 38.45 -0.16
C MET A 301 5.88 37.79 0.94
N LEU A 302 6.50 37.36 2.04
CA LEU A 302 5.82 36.80 3.21
C LEU A 302 5.52 37.89 4.26
N PRO A 303 4.42 37.76 5.02
CA PRO A 303 3.42 36.69 4.97
C PRO A 303 2.49 36.82 3.76
N LEU A 304 2.01 35.69 3.24
CA LEU A 304 0.88 35.68 2.32
C LEU A 304 -0.40 35.77 3.14
N GLU A 305 -0.99 36.96 3.20
CA GLU A 305 -2.20 37.20 3.96
C GLU A 305 -3.43 36.50 3.34
N LEU A 306 -4.22 35.87 4.20
CA LEU A 306 -5.50 35.25 3.84
C LEU A 306 -6.50 36.37 3.48
N PRO A 307 -7.12 36.37 2.29
CA PRO A 307 -7.99 37.45 1.86
C PRO A 307 -9.33 37.37 2.57
N GLU A 308 -9.89 38.52 2.97
CA GLU A 308 -11.28 38.56 3.43
C GLU A 308 -12.24 38.21 2.27
N ILE A 309 -13.18 37.30 2.51
CA ILE A 309 -14.24 36.92 1.56
C ILE A 309 -15.60 36.95 2.24
N GLU A 310 -16.67 37.25 1.51
CA GLU A 310 -18.01 37.37 2.10
C GLU A 310 -18.68 36.01 2.35
N ASP A 311 -18.41 35.01 1.50
CA ASP A 311 -18.99 33.68 1.60
C ASP A 311 -17.93 32.60 1.87
N TYR A 312 -18.01 32.02 3.06
CA TYR A 312 -17.17 30.90 3.51
C TYR A 312 -17.82 29.53 3.30
N SER A 313 -19.08 29.51 2.83
CA SER A 313 -19.87 28.29 2.74
C SER A 313 -19.22 27.33 1.74
N PRO A 314 -19.13 26.03 2.07
CA PRO A 314 -18.69 25.05 1.08
C PRO A 314 -19.71 25.01 -0.05
N ARG A 315 -19.23 24.86 -1.29
CA ARG A 315 -20.11 24.60 -2.42
C ARG A 315 -20.76 23.23 -2.22
N THR A 316 -22.08 23.20 -2.22
CA THR A 316 -22.85 21.95 -2.14
C THR A 316 -23.00 21.37 -3.54
N PHE A 317 -22.69 20.08 -3.68
CA PHE A 317 -22.95 19.30 -4.89
C PHE A 317 -24.10 18.33 -4.62
N GLU A 318 -24.64 17.72 -5.67
CA GLU A 318 -25.65 16.68 -5.52
C GLU A 318 -25.08 15.53 -4.66
N PRO A 319 -25.82 15.01 -3.67
CA PRO A 319 -25.31 14.03 -2.70
C PRO A 319 -24.69 12.77 -3.30
N ASP A 320 -25.14 12.39 -4.51
CA ASP A 320 -24.74 11.18 -5.21
C ASP A 320 -23.78 11.44 -6.40
N ASP A 321 -23.31 12.68 -6.59
CA ASP A 321 -22.34 13.02 -7.64
C ASP A 321 -20.91 12.72 -7.18
N ALA A 322 -20.47 11.48 -7.44
CA ALA A 322 -19.10 11.04 -7.15
C ALA A 322 -18.04 11.71 -8.03
N THR A 323 -18.42 12.46 -9.07
CA THR A 323 -17.50 13.14 -10.00
C THR A 323 -17.27 14.61 -9.67
N ALA A 324 -18.07 15.17 -8.76
CA ALA A 324 -17.93 16.54 -8.30
C ALA A 324 -16.53 16.78 -7.70
N GLN A 325 -15.86 17.84 -8.16
CA GLN A 325 -14.58 18.25 -7.60
C GLN A 325 -14.80 19.24 -6.44
N PRO A 326 -14.16 19.02 -5.28
CA PRO A 326 -14.25 19.98 -4.19
C PRO A 326 -13.68 21.33 -4.62
N GLU A 327 -14.50 22.37 -4.51
CA GLU A 327 -14.03 23.75 -4.69
C GLU A 327 -13.75 24.38 -3.33
N THR A 328 -12.55 24.95 -3.20
CA THR A 328 -12.15 25.68 -1.99
C THR A 328 -12.84 27.05 -1.94
N PRO A 329 -13.15 27.63 -0.77
CA PRO A 329 -13.68 28.99 -0.71
C PRO A 329 -12.76 30.02 -1.37
N LEU A 330 -11.43 29.84 -1.22
CA LEU A 330 -10.42 30.72 -1.81
C LEU A 330 -10.39 30.67 -3.34
N SER A 331 -10.66 29.51 -3.96
CA SER A 331 -10.66 29.38 -5.42
C SER A 331 -11.76 30.20 -6.11
N ARG A 332 -12.73 30.73 -5.36
CA ARG A 332 -13.79 31.60 -5.88
C ARG A 332 -13.41 33.08 -5.92
N ASN A 333 -12.32 33.48 -5.25
CA ASN A 333 -11.81 34.85 -5.27
C ASN A 333 -10.80 35.00 -6.41
N GLU A 334 -11.29 35.16 -7.65
CA GLU A 334 -10.45 35.20 -8.85
C GLU A 334 -9.35 36.27 -8.79
N ASP A 335 -9.62 37.42 -8.18
CA ASP A 335 -8.68 38.53 -8.04
C ASP A 335 -7.52 38.20 -7.10
N TRP A 336 -7.80 37.44 -6.03
CA TRP A 336 -6.74 36.97 -5.13
C TRP A 336 -5.99 35.77 -5.73
N VAL A 337 -6.71 34.89 -6.42
CA VAL A 337 -6.14 33.66 -6.99
C VAL A 337 -5.19 33.97 -8.14
N ASN A 338 -5.56 34.88 -9.05
CA ASN A 338 -4.76 35.22 -10.21
C ASN A 338 -3.92 36.47 -9.91
N VAL A 339 -2.60 36.34 -9.98
CA VAL A 339 -1.66 37.40 -9.60
C VAL A 339 -0.57 37.55 -10.64
N THR A 340 -0.14 38.79 -10.91
CA THR A 340 1.08 39.06 -11.69
C THR A 340 2.23 39.30 -10.73
N LEU A 341 3.28 38.48 -10.82
CA LEU A 341 4.47 38.55 -9.97
C LEU A 341 5.73 38.57 -10.82
N ASP A 342 6.79 39.18 -10.31
CA ASP A 342 8.14 39.00 -10.83
C ASP A 342 8.93 38.15 -9.83
N LEU A 343 9.21 36.90 -10.22
CA LEU A 343 9.97 35.94 -9.41
C LEU A 343 11.44 35.83 -9.87
N GLY A 344 11.93 36.75 -10.71
CA GLY A 344 13.32 36.82 -11.17
C GLY A 344 13.50 36.82 -12.69
N ASP A 345 12.46 36.44 -13.44
CA ASP A 345 12.47 36.37 -14.92
C ASP A 345 11.46 37.35 -15.56
N GLY A 346 11.18 38.46 -14.87
CA GLY A 346 10.22 39.47 -15.26
C GLY A 346 8.78 39.16 -14.81
N PRO A 347 7.85 40.13 -14.95
CA PRO A 347 6.46 39.95 -14.56
C PRO A 347 5.76 38.86 -15.37
N ARG A 348 5.18 37.88 -14.69
CA ARG A 348 4.36 36.80 -15.27
C ARG A 348 3.09 36.60 -14.46
N THR A 349 2.07 36.04 -15.10
CA THR A 349 0.83 35.66 -14.43
C THR A 349 0.99 34.31 -13.76
N TYR A 350 0.50 34.21 -12.53
CA TYR A 350 0.48 32.99 -11.76
C TYR A 350 -0.87 32.79 -11.07
N ARG A 351 -1.15 31.55 -10.70
CA ARG A 351 -2.32 31.15 -9.92
C ARG A 351 -1.89 30.71 -8.51
N ARG A 352 -2.35 31.36 -7.46
CA ARG A 352 -2.06 30.97 -6.06
C ARG A 352 -2.59 29.57 -5.75
N GLU A 353 -1.90 28.85 -4.86
CA GLU A 353 -2.45 27.66 -4.21
C GLU A 353 -3.65 28.06 -3.34
N THR A 354 -4.75 27.32 -3.46
CA THR A 354 -6.04 27.67 -2.83
C THR A 354 -6.40 26.75 -1.67
N ASN A 355 -5.60 25.70 -1.44
CA ASN A 355 -5.60 24.98 -0.18
C ASN A 355 -4.92 25.82 0.91
N THR A 356 -5.25 25.51 2.16
CA THR A 356 -4.61 26.06 3.36
C THR A 356 -3.90 24.95 4.13
N MET A 357 -3.01 25.34 5.04
CA MET A 357 -2.32 24.43 5.97
C MET A 357 -3.28 23.90 7.08
N PRO A 358 -2.99 22.72 7.68
CA PRO A 358 -3.86 22.00 8.63
C PRO A 358 -4.13 22.66 9.98
#